data_AF-M2UQP8-F1
#
_entry.id   AF-M2UQP8-F1
#
_cell.length_a   1.000
_cell.length_b   1.000
_cell.length_c   1.000
_cell.angle_alpha   90.00
_cell.angle_beta   90.00
_cell.angle_gamma   90.00
#
_symmetry.space_group_name_H-M   'P 1'
#
loop_
_entity.id
_entity.type
_entity.pdbx_description
1 polymer ?
#
loop_
_entity_poly.entity_id
_entity_poly.type
_entity_poly.pdbx_seq_one_letter_code
_entity_poly.pdbx_strand_id
1 'polypeptide(L)'
;MQFSISALALAMACISQVGEVASIPVGAEVEARELDKRDQYTHCACQVSSNSGIDSFTTSRVVGFNDYRWKLDVRETQRGEWGARFTGYYVYAKSGFVDGKAFYNECLQNGAGDSTCFGRQ
;
A
#
# COMPACT_ATOMS: atom_id res chain seq x y z
N MET A 1 48.67 29.20 0.88
CA MET A 1 47.87 28.28 0.03
C MET A 1 46.61 29.03 -0.39
N GLN A 2 46.61 29.51 -1.63
CA GLN A 2 45.45 30.13 -2.28
C GLN A 2 44.49 29.01 -2.66
N PHE A 3 43.26 29.04 -2.14
CA PHE A 3 42.18 28.21 -2.66
C PHE A 3 41.25 29.10 -3.48
N SER A 4 41.21 28.76 -4.76
CA SER A 4 40.54 29.47 -5.83
C SER A 4 39.02 29.32 -5.71
N ILE A 5 38.35 30.40 -6.12
CA ILE A 5 36.91 30.59 -6.22
C ILE A 5 36.42 29.85 -7.46
N SER A 6 35.39 29.00 -7.35
CA SER A 6 34.23 28.88 -8.27
C SER A 6 33.57 27.49 -8.21
N ALA A 7 32.27 27.48 -8.54
CA ALA A 7 31.35 26.34 -8.66
C ALA A 7 30.67 25.89 -7.35
N LEU A 8 29.58 26.57 -6.99
CA LEU A 8 28.22 26.04 -7.18
C LEU A 8 27.22 27.01 -6.53
N ALA A 9 26.78 27.97 -7.34
CA ALA A 9 25.52 28.65 -7.12
C ALA A 9 24.39 27.67 -7.44
N LEU A 10 23.51 27.36 -6.47
CA LEU A 10 22.11 27.02 -6.71
C LEU A 10 21.37 26.88 -5.38
N ALA A 11 20.15 27.40 -5.38
CA ALA A 11 19.13 27.37 -4.34
C ALA A 11 19.38 28.24 -3.10
N MET A 12 19.34 29.56 -3.33
CA MET A 12 18.81 30.48 -2.33
C MET A 12 17.34 30.19 -2.03
N ALA A 13 16.98 30.50 -0.79
CA ALA A 13 15.67 30.98 -0.35
C ALA A 13 14.56 29.94 -0.13
N CYS A 14 14.57 29.32 1.05
CA CYS A 14 13.34 28.81 1.67
C CYS A 14 13.30 29.15 3.17
N ILE A 15 13.48 30.42 3.57
CA ILE A 15 13.01 30.86 4.90
C ILE A 15 12.61 32.33 4.82
N SER A 16 11.30 32.58 4.73
CA SER A 16 10.63 33.78 5.24
C SER A 16 9.14 33.45 5.34
N GLN A 17 8.73 32.98 6.51
CA GLN A 17 7.37 33.18 6.97
C GLN A 17 7.14 34.69 7.11
N VAL A 18 6.01 35.20 6.60
CA VAL A 18 5.06 36.10 7.28
C VAL A 18 4.12 36.68 6.22
N GLY A 19 2.82 36.49 6.46
CA GLY A 19 1.76 37.36 5.97
C GLY A 19 1.28 37.07 4.55
N GLU A 20 0.13 36.40 4.46
CA GLU A 20 -1.08 36.95 3.80
C GLU A 20 -2.16 35.85 3.79
N VAL A 21 -3.37 36.25 4.18
CA VAL A 21 -4.57 35.42 4.18
C VAL A 21 -4.94 35.18 2.71
N ALA A 22 -4.47 34.07 2.14
CA ALA A 22 -4.90 33.60 0.84
C ALA A 22 -5.88 32.45 1.05
N SER A 23 -7.14 32.72 0.68
CA SER A 23 -8.22 31.76 0.48
C SER A 23 -7.72 30.37 0.11
N ILE A 24 -8.10 29.38 0.92
CA ILE A 24 -7.93 27.96 0.64
C ILE A 24 -8.41 27.71 -0.80
N PRO A 25 -7.55 27.26 -1.74
CA PRO A 25 -8.05 26.81 -3.01
C PRO A 25 -8.88 25.55 -2.74
N VAL A 26 -10.20 25.69 -2.86
CA VAL A 26 -11.19 24.61 -2.97
C VAL A 26 -10.76 23.78 -4.19
N GLY A 27 -9.85 22.84 -3.97
CA GLY A 27 -9.16 22.12 -5.03
C GLY A 27 -8.11 21.14 -4.51
N ALA A 28 -7.45 21.43 -3.39
CA ALA A 28 -6.54 20.48 -2.75
C ALA A 28 -7.27 19.28 -2.09
N GLU A 29 -8.59 19.38 -1.92
CA GLU A 29 -9.42 18.33 -1.30
C GLU A 29 -9.88 17.28 -2.32
N VAL A 30 -9.79 17.59 -3.62
CA VAL A 30 -10.26 16.70 -4.69
C VAL A 30 -9.19 15.68 -5.09
N GLU A 31 -7.91 16.00 -4.92
CA GLU A 31 -6.81 15.08 -5.25
C GLU A 31 -6.72 13.88 -4.28
N ALA A 32 -7.33 13.97 -3.09
CA ALA A 32 -7.48 12.84 -2.17
C ALA A 32 -8.66 11.91 -2.53
N ARG A 33 -9.50 12.27 -3.52
CA ARG A 33 -10.70 11.51 -3.92
C ARG A 33 -10.62 10.82 -5.27
N GLU A 34 -9.54 11.00 -6.01
CA GLU A 34 -9.11 10.06 -7.05
C GLU A 34 -8.14 9.04 -6.46
N LEU A 35 -8.59 8.33 -5.41
CA LEU A 35 -8.01 7.03 -5.09
C LEU A 35 -8.27 6.14 -6.30
N ASP A 36 -7.22 6.03 -7.11
CA ASP A 36 -7.14 5.29 -8.36
C ASP A 36 -8.02 4.04 -8.30
N LYS A 37 -8.99 3.97 -9.20
CA LYS A 37 -9.88 2.80 -9.35
C LYS A 37 -9.07 1.50 -9.55
N ARG A 38 -7.77 1.60 -9.86
CA ARG A 38 -6.83 0.47 -10.01
C ARG A 38 -6.29 -0.10 -8.69
N ASP A 39 -6.38 0.60 -7.56
CA ASP A 39 -5.94 0.08 -6.25
C ASP A 39 -7.10 -0.48 -5.40
N GLN A 40 -8.27 -0.71 -6.02
CA GLN A 40 -9.42 -1.33 -5.37
C GLN A 40 -9.25 -2.85 -5.28
N TYR A 41 -8.28 -3.29 -4.49
CA TYR A 41 -8.14 -4.72 -4.20
C TYR A 41 -9.26 -5.17 -3.27
N THR A 42 -9.88 -6.28 -3.62
CA THR A 42 -10.88 -6.92 -2.74
C THR A 42 -10.26 -8.02 -1.90
N HIS A 43 -9.17 -8.62 -2.41
CA HIS A 43 -8.50 -9.75 -1.81
C HIS A 43 -6.99 -9.58 -1.86
N CYS A 44 -6.30 -9.90 -0.76
CA CYS A 44 -4.84 -9.90 -0.69
C CYS A 44 -4.31 -11.08 0.13
N ALA A 45 -3.07 -11.50 -0.11
CA ALA A 45 -2.39 -12.53 0.67
C ALA A 45 -0.87 -12.28 0.71
N CYS A 46 -0.22 -12.70 1.78
CA CYS A 46 1.23 -12.61 1.89
C CYS A 46 1.90 -13.72 1.08
N GLN A 47 3.08 -13.46 0.53
CA GLN A 47 3.89 -14.43 -0.20
C GLN A 47 5.19 -14.72 0.57
N VAL A 48 5.71 -15.94 0.42
CA VAL A 48 7.01 -16.32 1.02
C VAL A 48 8.13 -15.40 0.48
N SER A 49 8.06 -15.10 -0.81
CA SER A 49 8.91 -14.15 -1.55
C SER A 49 8.21 -13.66 -2.83
N SER A 50 8.77 -12.68 -3.52
CA SER A 50 8.19 -12.17 -4.77
C SER A 50 7.98 -13.27 -5.81
N ASN A 51 6.80 -13.27 -6.43
CA ASN A 51 6.37 -14.27 -7.42
C ASN A 51 6.29 -15.73 -6.91
N SER A 52 6.34 -15.97 -5.60
CA SER A 52 6.20 -17.30 -5.00
C SER A 52 4.77 -17.58 -4.50
N GLY A 53 4.55 -18.76 -3.93
CA GLY A 53 3.25 -19.16 -3.36
C GLY A 53 2.83 -18.33 -2.14
N ILE A 54 1.57 -18.52 -1.73
CA ILE A 54 0.98 -17.86 -0.56
C ILE A 54 1.60 -18.39 0.73
N ASP A 55 2.10 -17.47 1.56
CA ASP A 55 2.43 -17.75 2.95
C ASP A 55 1.16 -17.66 3.80
N SER A 56 0.48 -18.80 3.95
CA SER A 56 -0.78 -18.87 4.70
C SER A 56 -0.61 -18.60 6.19
N PHE A 57 0.56 -18.94 6.76
CA PHE A 57 0.84 -18.69 8.17
C PHE A 57 0.93 -17.18 8.41
N THR A 58 1.77 -16.48 7.65
CA THR A 58 1.92 -15.02 7.78
C THR A 58 0.63 -14.28 7.41
N THR A 59 -0.10 -14.75 6.40
CA THR A 59 -1.42 -14.20 6.06
C THR A 59 -2.41 -14.29 7.23
N SER A 60 -2.52 -15.46 7.88
CA SER A 60 -3.39 -15.63 9.04
C SER A 60 -2.96 -14.78 10.25
N ARG A 61 -1.65 -14.62 10.44
CA ARG A 61 -1.07 -13.79 11.51
C ARG A 61 -1.37 -12.31 11.31
N VAL A 62 -1.21 -11.80 10.08
CA VAL A 62 -1.58 -10.43 9.72
C VAL A 62 -3.05 -10.17 10.02
N VAL A 63 -3.94 -11.11 9.67
CA VAL A 63 -5.37 -11.02 10.04
C VAL A 63 -5.57 -11.05 11.55
N GLY A 64 -4.84 -11.89 12.28
CA GLY A 64 -4.94 -11.98 13.74
C GLY A 64 -4.60 -10.66 14.46
N PHE A 65 -3.63 -9.89 13.96
CA PHE A 65 -3.29 -8.57 14.50
C PHE A 65 -4.14 -7.41 13.96
N ASN A 66 -4.77 -7.60 12.80
CA ASN A 66 -5.55 -6.58 12.09
C ASN A 66 -7.00 -7.03 11.88
N ASP A 67 -7.57 -7.76 12.83
CA ASP A 67 -8.89 -8.37 12.70
C ASP A 67 -9.99 -7.31 12.55
N TYR A 68 -9.80 -6.11 13.09
CA TYR A 68 -10.69 -4.97 12.91
C TYR A 68 -10.78 -4.48 11.44
N ARG A 69 -9.78 -4.75 10.60
CA ARG A 69 -9.71 -4.31 9.19
C ARG A 69 -10.07 -5.43 8.23
N TRP A 70 -9.53 -6.61 8.47
CA TRP A 70 -9.51 -7.69 7.50
C TRP A 70 -10.06 -8.99 8.08
N LYS A 71 -10.48 -9.88 7.19
CA LYS A 71 -10.93 -11.22 7.54
C LYS A 71 -10.35 -12.21 6.54
N LEU A 72 -9.93 -13.37 7.05
CA LEU A 72 -9.44 -14.46 6.22
C LEU A 72 -10.63 -15.13 5.52
N ASP A 73 -10.48 -15.43 4.23
CA ASP A 73 -11.43 -16.26 3.51
C ASP A 73 -11.41 -17.68 4.11
N VAL A 74 -12.59 -18.28 4.26
CA VAL A 74 -12.73 -19.63 4.83
C VAL A 74 -12.47 -20.70 3.79
N ARG A 75 -12.49 -20.32 2.50
CA ARG A 75 -12.22 -21.20 1.38
C ARG A 75 -10.94 -20.79 0.70
N GLU A 76 -10.14 -21.79 0.36
CA GLU A 76 -8.97 -21.61 -0.50
C GLU A 76 -9.41 -21.15 -1.90
N THR A 77 -8.89 -20.01 -2.33
CA THR A 77 -9.09 -19.48 -3.68
C THR A 77 -8.16 -20.20 -4.63
N GLN A 78 -8.68 -20.69 -5.76
CA GLN A 78 -7.85 -21.38 -6.75
C GLN A 78 -7.14 -20.40 -7.68
N ARG A 79 -5.95 -20.76 -8.16
CA ARG A 79 -5.23 -19.96 -9.16
C ARG A 79 -6.11 -19.69 -10.40
N GLY A 80 -6.14 -18.44 -10.82
CA GLY A 80 -6.95 -17.93 -11.93
C GLY A 80 -8.35 -17.46 -11.51
N GLU A 81 -8.85 -17.90 -10.35
CA GLU A 81 -10.14 -17.49 -9.84
C GLU A 81 -10.10 -16.00 -9.48
N TRP A 82 -10.96 -15.20 -10.12
CA TRP A 82 -11.04 -13.74 -9.95
C TRP A 82 -9.72 -12.97 -10.13
N GLY A 83 -8.74 -13.55 -10.85
CA GLY A 83 -7.41 -12.96 -11.01
C GLY A 83 -6.40 -13.34 -9.93
N ALA A 84 -6.72 -14.30 -9.05
CA ALA A 84 -5.76 -14.86 -8.10
C ALA A 84 -4.56 -15.47 -8.82
N ARG A 85 -3.36 -14.96 -8.53
CA ARG A 85 -2.13 -15.43 -9.18
C ARG A 85 -1.65 -16.79 -8.65
N PHE A 86 -2.03 -17.13 -7.43
CA PHE A 86 -1.63 -18.34 -6.72
C PHE A 86 -2.86 -18.97 -6.05
N THR A 87 -2.81 -20.28 -5.80
CA THR A 87 -3.80 -20.95 -4.95
C THR A 87 -3.45 -20.67 -3.49
N GLY A 88 -4.44 -20.35 -2.65
CA GLY A 88 -4.23 -20.15 -1.23
C GLY A 88 -5.38 -19.43 -0.52
N TYR A 89 -5.18 -19.12 0.76
CA TYR A 89 -6.11 -18.33 1.56
C TYR A 89 -5.80 -16.85 1.43
N TYR A 90 -6.82 -16.08 1.04
CA TYR A 90 -6.73 -14.63 0.89
C TYR A 90 -7.52 -13.95 2.00
N VAL A 91 -7.14 -12.72 2.32
CA VAL A 91 -7.90 -11.83 3.19
C VAL A 91 -8.80 -10.95 2.34
N TYR A 92 -9.93 -10.52 2.90
CA TYR A 92 -10.76 -9.45 2.35
C TYR A 92 -11.03 -8.38 3.41
N ALA A 93 -11.37 -7.18 2.95
CA ALA A 93 -11.72 -6.08 3.84
C ALA A 93 -13.10 -6.30 4.45
N LYS A 94 -13.22 -6.05 5.77
CA LYS A 94 -14.53 -6.06 6.45
C LYS A 94 -15.44 -4.92 5.96
N SER A 95 -14.86 -3.85 5.44
CA SER A 95 -15.56 -2.73 4.81
C SER A 95 -14.69 -2.16 3.69
N GLY A 96 -15.31 -1.80 2.57
CA GLY A 96 -14.61 -1.19 1.43
C GLY A 96 -13.62 -2.14 0.74
N PHE A 97 -12.43 -1.64 0.46
CA PHE A 97 -11.36 -2.33 -0.26
C PHE A 97 -10.15 -2.58 0.65
N VAL A 98 -9.36 -3.58 0.30
CA VAL A 98 -8.04 -3.78 0.90
C VAL A 98 -7.08 -2.76 0.29
N ASP A 99 -6.53 -1.89 1.13
CA ASP A 99 -5.36 -1.08 0.75
C ASP A 99 -4.16 -2.02 0.56
N GLY A 100 -3.78 -2.25 -0.69
CA GLY A 100 -2.72 -3.19 -1.05
C GLY A 100 -1.34 -2.77 -0.51
N LYS A 101 -1.05 -1.47 -0.45
CA LYS A 101 0.22 -0.97 0.09
C LYS A 101 0.28 -1.15 1.59
N ALA A 102 -0.81 -0.86 2.29
CA ALA A 102 -0.89 -1.10 3.72
C ALA A 102 -0.79 -2.60 4.03
N PHE A 103 -1.46 -3.46 3.25
CA PHE A 103 -1.39 -4.90 3.43
C PHE A 103 0.02 -5.46 3.16
N TYR A 104 0.68 -5.00 2.10
CA TYR A 104 2.09 -5.33 1.81
C TYR A 104 3.01 -5.04 3.00
N ASN A 105 2.86 -3.85 3.59
CA ASN A 105 3.68 -3.46 4.74
C ASN A 105 3.42 -4.33 5.98
N GLU A 106 2.19 -4.79 6.19
CA GLU A 106 1.87 -5.73 7.27
C GLU A 106 2.50 -7.10 7.02
N CYS A 107 2.52 -7.58 5.78
CA CYS A 107 3.20 -8.83 5.42
C CYS A 107 4.71 -8.76 5.74
N LEU A 108 5.39 -7.68 5.32
CA LEU A 108 6.81 -7.50 5.60
C LEU A 108 7.12 -7.46 7.09
N GLN A 109 6.33 -6.71 7.87
CA GLN A 109 6.49 -6.62 9.32
C GLN A 109 6.31 -7.97 10.04
N ASN A 110 5.57 -8.89 9.42
CA ASN A 110 5.31 -10.22 9.99
C ASN A 110 6.21 -11.33 9.41
N GLY A 111 7.19 -10.98 8.57
CA GLY A 111 8.22 -11.90 8.08
C GLY A 111 7.97 -12.53 6.70
N ALA A 112 6.94 -12.10 5.98
CA ALA A 112 6.74 -12.46 4.58
C ALA A 112 7.65 -11.64 3.65
N GLY A 113 7.92 -12.16 2.46
CA GLY A 113 8.80 -11.51 1.48
C GLY A 113 8.09 -10.64 0.45
N ASP A 114 6.77 -10.80 0.28
CA ASP A 114 5.95 -9.98 -0.63
C ASP A 114 4.45 -10.10 -0.30
N SER A 115 3.59 -9.45 -1.09
CA SER A 115 2.14 -9.64 -1.08
C SER A 115 1.56 -9.66 -2.49
N THR A 116 0.45 -10.35 -2.66
CA THR A 116 -0.32 -10.37 -3.91
C THR A 116 -1.76 -9.96 -3.64
N CYS A 117 -2.33 -9.15 -4.52
CA CYS A 117 -3.69 -8.65 -4.39
C CYS A 117 -4.46 -8.72 -5.72
N PHE A 118 -5.78 -8.84 -5.65
CA PHE A 118 -6.68 -8.83 -6.80
C PHE A 118 -8.09 -8.30 -6.46
N GLY A 119 -8.85 -7.94 -7.50
CA GLY A 119 -10.25 -7.52 -7.41
C GLY A 119 -11.20 -8.61 -7.91
N ARG A 120 -12.17 -9.03 -7.09
CA ARG A 120 -13.36 -9.75 -7.55
C ARG A 120 -14.23 -8.73 -8.29
N GLN A 121 -14.36 -8.88 -9.61
CA GLN A 121 -15.34 -8.15 -10.41
C GLN A 121 -16.75 -8.66 -10.12
#